data_AF-A0A6L4Y6X5-F1
#
_entry.id   AF-A0A6L4Y6X5-F1
#
_cell.length_a   1.000
_cell.length_b   1.000
_cell.length_c   1.000
_cell.angle_alpha   90.00
_cell.angle_beta   90.00
_cell.angle_gamma   90.00
#
_symmetry.space_group_name_H-M   'P 1'
#
loop_
_entity.id
_entity.type
_entity.pdbx_description
1 polymer ?
#
loop_
_entity_poly.entity_id
_entity_poly.type
_entity_poly.pdbx_seq_one_letter_code
_entity_poly.pdbx_strand_id
1 'polypeptide(L)'
;MPFDFSEISSFIIPISIILGWALAGVVFQKIIFSRIIKLAHKTGWKGYNVVIEPLKGMILLWFLIAGIYSALSSIPLSVNLSNMLQKVLLIGVIFSITWVLAKIAVGVVKIYTNKTEGALISTTIFTNLTRIVILIVGGLIILQTLGISITPIITALGVGGIAVALALQDTLSNLFSGFYILASRQVRTGDYVRLDTGYEG
;
A
#
# COMPACT_ATOMS: atom_id res chain seq x y z
N MET A 1 -15.50 -6.53 53.50
CA MET A 1 -15.42 -6.89 52.07
C MET A 1 -13.98 -7.28 51.80
N PRO A 2 -13.65 -8.58 51.69
CA PRO A 2 -12.29 -8.97 51.37
C PRO A 2 -12.03 -8.58 49.91
N PHE A 3 -10.95 -7.83 49.67
CA PHE A 3 -10.45 -7.62 48.31
C PHE A 3 -9.93 -8.97 47.81
N ASP A 4 -10.69 -9.63 46.94
CA ASP A 4 -10.29 -10.89 46.33
C ASP A 4 -9.06 -10.66 45.43
N PHE A 5 -7.89 -11.14 45.89
CA PHE A 5 -6.62 -11.06 45.15
C PHE A 5 -6.68 -11.75 43.76
N SER A 6 -7.70 -12.59 43.53
CA SER A 6 -7.99 -13.24 42.25
C SER A 6 -8.47 -12.25 41.17
N GLU A 7 -9.31 -11.26 41.51
CA GLU A 7 -9.76 -10.24 40.53
C GLU A 7 -8.59 -9.36 40.09
N ILE A 8 -7.73 -8.95 41.02
CA ILE A 8 -6.55 -8.13 40.74
C ILE A 8 -5.56 -8.87 39.81
N SER A 9 -5.35 -10.18 40.05
CA SER A 9 -4.46 -10.99 39.21
C SER A 9 -4.96 -11.15 37.75
N SER A 10 -6.27 -11.16 37.54
CA SER A 10 -6.89 -11.28 36.22
C SER A 10 -6.70 -10.05 35.34
N PHE A 11 -6.51 -8.86 35.93
CA PHE A 11 -6.23 -7.62 35.19
C PHE A 11 -4.73 -7.36 34.99
N ILE A 12 -3.87 -7.85 35.89
CA ILE A 12 -2.41 -7.63 35.82
C ILE A 12 -1.80 -8.38 34.62
N ILE A 13 -2.24 -9.60 34.34
CA ILE A 13 -1.71 -10.43 33.24
C ILE A 13 -1.87 -9.74 31.86
N PRO A 14 -3.08 -9.34 31.41
CA PRO A 14 -3.24 -8.70 30.10
C PRO A 14 -2.51 -7.36 30.00
N ILE A 15 -2.45 -6.58 31.08
CA ILE A 15 -1.71 -5.31 31.12
C ILE A 15 -0.20 -5.58 30.94
N SER A 16 0.35 -6.58 31.62
CA SER A 16 1.76 -6.96 31.49
C SER A 16 2.13 -7.42 30.08
N ILE A 17 1.22 -8.14 29.40
CA ILE A 17 1.38 -8.60 28.02
C ILE A 17 1.43 -7.39 27.07
N ILE A 18 0.48 -6.46 27.20
CA ILE A 18 0.44 -5.25 26.38
C ILE A 18 1.71 -4.42 26.58
N LEU A 19 2.14 -4.22 27.84
CA LEU A 19 3.36 -3.51 28.16
C LEU A 19 4.60 -4.21 27.58
N GLY A 20 4.66 -5.54 27.66
CA GLY A 20 5.74 -6.34 27.08
C GLY A 20 5.85 -6.16 25.56
N TRP A 21 4.72 -6.23 24.85
CA TRP A 21 4.68 -5.98 23.41
C TRP A 21 5.00 -4.53 23.05
N ALA A 22 4.51 -3.55 23.81
CA ALA A 22 4.84 -2.14 23.61
C ALA A 22 6.36 -1.88 23.79
N LEU A 23 6.96 -2.43 24.85
CA LEU A 23 8.40 -2.36 25.09
C LEU A 23 9.19 -3.05 23.97
N ALA A 24 8.78 -4.25 23.57
CA ALA A 24 9.37 -4.96 22.44
C ALA A 24 9.31 -4.11 21.16
N GLY A 25 8.18 -3.44 20.90
CA GLY A 25 8.02 -2.53 19.77
C GLY A 25 8.96 -1.34 19.81
N VAL A 26 9.10 -0.68 20.96
CA VAL A 26 10.04 0.45 21.15
C VAL A 26 11.49 0.00 20.97
N VAL A 27 11.86 -1.16 21.54
CA VAL A 27 13.20 -1.74 21.42
C VAL A 27 13.49 -2.14 19.98
N PHE A 28 12.55 -2.85 19.33
CA PHE A 28 12.62 -3.23 17.92
C PHE A 28 12.81 -1.98 17.06
N GLN A 29 11.99 -0.95 17.28
CA GLN A 29 12.08 0.31 16.57
C GLN A 29 13.46 0.95 16.76
N LYS A 30 13.93 1.10 18.01
CA LYS A 30 15.19 1.76 18.31
C LYS A 30 16.40 1.01 17.76
N ILE A 31 16.41 -0.33 17.81
CA ILE A 31 17.53 -1.15 17.34
C ILE A 31 17.50 -1.30 15.82
N ILE A 32 16.39 -1.81 15.27
CA ILE A 32 16.32 -2.22 13.87
C ILE A 32 16.24 -1.01 12.94
N PHE A 33 15.45 0.02 13.25
CA PHE A 33 15.48 1.23 12.39
C PHE A 33 16.83 1.92 12.43
N SER A 34 17.48 2.01 13.60
CA SER A 34 18.81 2.61 13.66
C SER A 34 19.83 1.83 12.83
N ARG A 35 19.73 0.50 12.78
CA ARG A 35 20.59 -0.34 11.93
C ARG A 35 20.25 -0.17 10.45
N ILE A 36 18.98 -0.22 10.07
CA ILE A 36 18.54 -0.09 8.68
C ILE A 36 18.91 1.29 8.11
N ILE A 37 18.75 2.37 8.88
CA ILE A 37 19.13 3.73 8.44
C ILE A 37 20.64 3.84 8.24
N LYS A 38 21.44 3.30 9.17
CA LYS A 38 22.91 3.28 9.04
C LYS A 38 23.35 2.50 7.81
N LEU A 39 22.73 1.37 7.52
CA LEU A 39 23.02 0.57 6.32
C LEU A 39 22.58 1.30 5.04
N ALA A 40 21.42 1.94 5.05
CA ALA A 40 20.90 2.69 3.91
C ALA A 40 21.76 3.90 3.53
N HIS A 41 22.32 4.60 4.52
CA HIS A 41 23.30 5.66 4.25
C HIS A 41 24.60 5.11 3.66
N LYS A 42 25.05 3.94 4.11
CA LYS A 42 26.28 3.31 3.61
C LYS A 42 26.14 2.83 2.16
N THR A 43 24.93 2.48 1.72
CA THR A 43 24.66 2.02 0.35
C THR A 43 24.30 3.12 -0.64
N GLY A 44 24.14 4.38 -0.19
CA GLY A 44 23.82 5.52 -1.06
C GLY A 44 22.46 5.45 -1.77
N TRP A 45 21.55 4.57 -1.30
CA TRP A 45 20.28 4.32 -1.96
C TRP A 45 19.29 5.47 -1.75
N LYS A 46 19.06 6.30 -2.77
CA LYS A 46 18.17 7.49 -2.70
C LYS A 46 16.72 7.19 -2.28
N GLY A 47 16.23 5.95 -2.44
CA GLY A 47 14.87 5.53 -2.11
C GLY A 47 14.61 5.14 -0.65
N TYR A 48 15.64 5.11 0.19
CA TYR A 48 15.51 4.58 1.55
C TYR A 48 14.50 5.34 2.42
N ASN A 49 14.47 6.67 2.30
CA ASN A 49 13.53 7.50 3.05
C ASN A 49 12.07 7.16 2.72
N VAL A 50 11.77 6.90 1.44
CA VAL A 50 10.42 6.56 0.99
C VAL A 50 9.91 5.25 1.61
N VAL A 51 10.80 4.28 1.82
CA VAL A 51 10.41 2.98 2.40
C VAL A 51 10.41 3.03 3.92
N ILE A 52 11.44 3.63 4.53
CA ILE A 52 11.69 3.53 5.97
C ILE A 52 10.83 4.53 6.75
N GLU A 53 10.58 5.72 6.24
CA GLU A 53 9.81 6.74 6.96
C GLU A 53 8.36 6.30 7.27
N PRO A 54 7.60 5.71 6.33
CA PRO A 54 6.25 5.20 6.61
C PRO A 54 6.23 4.07 7.64
N LEU A 55 7.26 3.22 7.67
CA LEU A 55 7.32 2.06 8.56
C LEU A 55 7.57 2.46 10.03
N LYS A 56 8.28 3.58 10.29
CA LYS A 56 8.67 4.00 11.65
C LYS A 56 7.47 4.19 12.58
N GLY A 57 6.45 4.92 12.12
CA GLY A 57 5.25 5.18 12.92
C GLY A 57 4.34 3.96 13.04
N MET A 58 4.36 3.07 12.04
CA MET A 58 3.47 1.92 11.99
C MET A 58 3.93 0.74 12.84
N ILE A 59 5.24 0.59 13.05
CA ILE A 59 5.77 -0.55 13.80
C ILE A 59 5.27 -0.54 15.23
N LEU A 60 5.25 0.61 15.91
CA LEU A 60 4.73 0.71 17.27
C LEU A 60 3.24 0.35 17.32
N LEU A 61 2.46 0.77 16.31
CA LEU A 61 1.04 0.39 16.20
C LEU A 61 0.87 -1.13 16.03
N TRP A 62 1.69 -1.80 15.21
CA TRP A 62 1.59 -3.25 15.01
C TRP A 62 1.94 -4.04 16.27
N PHE A 63 2.97 -3.61 17.00
CA PHE A 63 3.30 -4.21 18.29
C PHE A 63 2.19 -3.99 19.33
N LEU A 64 1.57 -2.81 19.38
CA LEU A 64 0.42 -2.57 20.24
C LEU A 64 -0.78 -3.46 19.86
N ILE A 65 -1.10 -3.57 18.57
CA ILE A 65 -2.19 -4.43 18.09
C ILE A 65 -1.91 -5.91 18.44
N ALA A 66 -0.67 -6.38 18.26
CA ALA A 66 -0.27 -7.74 18.65
C ALA A 66 -0.39 -7.96 20.16
N GLY A 67 -0.03 -6.96 20.97
CA GLY A 67 -0.21 -6.99 22.42
C GLY A 67 -1.68 -7.07 22.83
N ILE A 68 -2.54 -6.25 22.21
CA ILE A 68 -3.98 -6.28 22.46
C ILE A 68 -4.57 -7.64 22.03
N TYR A 69 -4.22 -8.14 20.84
CA TYR A 69 -4.66 -9.45 20.37
C TYR A 69 -4.28 -10.58 21.35
N SER A 70 -3.04 -10.55 21.87
CA SER A 70 -2.54 -11.52 22.84
C SER A 70 -3.18 -11.38 24.23
N ALA A 71 -3.52 -10.16 24.63
CA ALA A 71 -4.24 -9.92 25.88
C ALA A 71 -5.69 -10.42 25.80
N LEU A 72 -6.35 -10.24 24.65
CA LEU A 72 -7.71 -10.71 24.42
C LEU A 72 -7.86 -12.23 24.51
N SER A 73 -6.84 -12.99 24.11
CA SER A 73 -6.85 -14.46 24.25
C SER A 73 -6.65 -14.93 25.69
N SER A 74 -6.14 -14.07 26.57
CA SER A 74 -5.93 -14.38 28.00
C SER A 74 -7.17 -14.13 28.85
N ILE A 75 -8.14 -13.36 28.34
CA ILE A 75 -9.39 -13.03 29.04
C ILE A 75 -10.46 -14.02 28.59
N PRO A 76 -11.18 -14.70 29.51
CA PRO A 76 -12.28 -15.59 29.17
C PRO A 76 -13.51 -14.78 28.72
N LEU A 77 -13.46 -14.25 27.50
CA LEU A 77 -14.56 -13.53 26.85
C LEU A 77 -15.54 -14.52 26.22
N SER A 78 -16.78 -14.07 26.01
CA SER A 78 -17.73 -14.82 25.17
C SER A 78 -17.16 -15.00 23.75
N VAL A 79 -17.45 -16.15 23.14
CA VAL A 79 -16.93 -16.53 21.81
C VAL A 79 -17.29 -15.47 20.75
N ASN A 80 -18.47 -14.86 20.85
CA ASN A 80 -18.90 -13.82 19.91
C ASN A 80 -18.10 -12.52 20.08
N LEU A 81 -17.87 -12.09 21.32
CA LEU A 81 -17.17 -10.83 21.59
C LEU A 81 -15.69 -10.93 21.22
N SER A 82 -15.05 -12.06 21.53
CA SER A 82 -13.65 -12.32 21.13
C SER A 82 -13.50 -12.33 19.61
N ASN A 83 -14.38 -13.01 18.88
CA ASN A 83 -14.37 -13.02 17.41
C ASN A 83 -14.59 -11.62 16.81
N MET A 84 -15.51 -10.83 17.37
CA MET A 84 -15.77 -9.47 16.88
C MET A 84 -14.56 -8.56 17.09
N LEU A 85 -13.94 -8.60 18.28
CA LEU A 85 -12.76 -7.80 18.58
C LEU A 85 -11.53 -8.22 17.75
N GLN A 86 -11.31 -9.51 17.56
CA GLN A 86 -10.22 -10.00 16.69
C GLN A 86 -10.40 -9.54 15.24
N LYS A 87 -11.63 -9.56 14.72
CA LYS A 87 -11.93 -9.02 13.38
C LYS A 87 -11.63 -7.53 13.30
N VAL A 88 -12.02 -6.74 14.30
CA VAL A 88 -11.73 -5.29 14.34
C VAL A 88 -10.22 -5.03 14.34
N LEU A 89 -9.45 -5.77 15.14
CA LEU A 89 -7.99 -5.66 15.16
C LEU A 89 -7.38 -6.02 13.81
N LEU A 90 -7.83 -7.10 13.20
CA LEU A 90 -7.34 -7.56 11.90
C LEU A 90 -7.65 -6.54 10.78
N ILE A 91 -8.83 -5.93 10.79
CA ILE A 91 -9.18 -4.81 9.90
C ILE A 91 -8.23 -3.63 10.11
N GLY A 92 -7.94 -3.27 11.36
CA GLY A 92 -6.97 -2.22 11.70
C GLY A 92 -5.57 -2.49 11.14
N VAL A 93 -5.12 -3.76 11.21
CA VAL A 93 -3.84 -4.18 10.62
C VAL A 93 -3.85 -4.08 9.10
N ILE A 94 -4.89 -4.60 8.43
CA ILE A 94 -5.01 -4.53 6.97
C ILE A 94 -5.01 -3.06 6.50
N PHE A 95 -5.81 -2.21 7.16
CA PHE A 95 -5.86 -0.78 6.85
C PHE A 95 -4.48 -0.14 7.01
N SER A 96 -3.80 -0.44 8.12
CA SER A 96 -2.46 0.05 8.42
C SER A 96 -1.42 -0.36 7.36
N ILE A 97 -1.39 -1.65 6.98
CA ILE A 97 -0.50 -2.18 5.94
C ILE A 97 -0.81 -1.52 4.60
N THR A 98 -2.09 -1.42 4.24
CA THR A 98 -2.53 -0.77 2.98
C THR A 98 -2.04 0.67 2.91
N TRP A 99 -2.17 1.42 4.01
CA TRP A 99 -1.74 2.82 4.08
C TRP A 99 -0.22 2.96 3.91
N VAL A 100 0.56 2.09 4.55
CA VAL A 100 2.02 2.06 4.40
C VAL A 100 2.41 1.74 2.96
N LEU A 101 1.81 0.70 2.36
CA LEU A 101 2.07 0.32 0.97
C LEU A 101 1.73 1.46 0.01
N ALA A 102 0.60 2.14 0.22
CA ALA A 102 0.21 3.30 -0.59
C ALA A 102 1.25 4.43 -0.49
N LYS A 103 1.72 4.76 0.72
CA LYS A 103 2.74 5.81 0.92
C LYS A 103 4.07 5.43 0.26
N ILE A 104 4.49 4.18 0.38
CA ILE A 104 5.71 3.66 -0.24
C ILE A 104 5.60 3.71 -1.77
N ALA A 105 4.55 3.11 -2.35
CA ALA A 105 4.39 3.04 -3.80
C ALA A 105 4.30 4.43 -4.44
N VAL A 106 3.54 5.35 -3.83
CA VAL A 106 3.47 6.75 -4.28
C VAL A 106 4.83 7.44 -4.19
N GLY A 107 5.60 7.22 -3.11
CA GLY A 107 6.93 7.78 -3.00
C GLY A 107 7.90 7.23 -4.06
N VAL A 108 7.78 5.95 -4.41
CA VAL A 108 8.58 5.33 -5.48
C VAL A 108 8.25 5.97 -6.82
N VAL A 109 6.96 6.12 -7.15
CA VAL A 109 6.52 6.82 -8.37
C VAL A 109 7.12 8.23 -8.44
N LYS A 110 7.06 9.01 -7.35
CA LYS A 110 7.64 10.36 -7.30
C LYS A 110 9.14 10.38 -7.58
N ILE A 111 9.90 9.39 -7.12
CA ILE A 111 11.36 9.31 -7.38
C ILE A 111 11.64 9.12 -8.88
N TYR A 112 10.83 8.33 -9.57
CA TYR A 112 11.03 8.08 -11.01
C TYR A 112 10.56 9.25 -11.87
N THR A 113 9.44 9.88 -11.53
CA THR A 113 8.86 10.93 -12.38
C THR A 113 9.52 12.31 -12.20
N ASN A 114 10.08 12.62 -11.03
CA ASN A 114 10.77 13.90 -10.78
C ASN A 114 12.11 14.07 -11.51
N LYS A 115 12.58 13.09 -12.28
CA LYS A 115 13.83 13.18 -13.06
C LYS A 115 13.65 13.81 -14.45
N THR A 116 12.42 14.08 -14.87
CA THR A 116 12.12 14.57 -16.22
C THR A 116 11.59 16.00 -16.14
N GLU A 117 12.30 16.96 -16.74
CA GLU A 117 11.85 18.36 -16.85
C GLU A 117 10.55 18.41 -17.66
N GLY A 118 9.49 19.02 -17.11
CA GLY A 118 8.12 19.04 -17.69
C GLY A 118 7.11 18.05 -17.08
N ALA A 119 7.52 17.24 -16.11
CA ALA A 119 6.74 16.09 -15.65
C ALA A 119 5.67 16.34 -14.56
N LEU A 120 5.43 17.57 -14.11
CA LEU A 120 4.54 17.85 -12.95
C LEU A 120 3.12 17.29 -13.11
N ILE A 121 2.54 17.41 -14.31
CA ILE A 121 1.21 16.86 -14.61
C ILE A 121 1.26 15.33 -14.61
N SER A 122 2.27 14.74 -15.24
CA SER A 122 2.45 13.27 -15.30
C SER A 122 2.65 12.65 -13.92
N THR A 123 3.47 13.27 -13.04
CA THR A 123 3.72 12.77 -11.68
C THR A 123 2.43 12.72 -10.87
N THR A 124 1.56 13.72 -11.01
CA THR A 124 0.30 13.80 -10.26
C THR A 124 -0.67 12.71 -10.69
N ILE A 125 -0.79 12.45 -11.99
CA ILE A 125 -1.65 11.39 -12.54
C ILE A 125 -1.19 10.01 -12.05
N PHE A 126 0.10 9.69 -12.23
CA PHE A 126 0.62 8.38 -11.81
C PHE A 126 0.52 8.18 -10.30
N THR A 127 0.86 9.18 -9.49
CA THR A 127 0.78 9.06 -8.03
C THR A 127 -0.65 8.89 -7.52
N ASN A 128 -1.61 9.62 -8.10
CA ASN A 128 -3.03 9.47 -7.76
C ASN A 128 -3.56 8.09 -8.18
N LEU A 129 -3.22 7.64 -9.40
CA LEU A 129 -3.64 6.33 -9.89
C LEU A 129 -3.09 5.20 -9.01
N THR A 130 -1.79 5.23 -8.68
CA THR A 130 -1.17 4.26 -7.77
C THR A 130 -1.84 4.25 -6.41
N ARG A 131 -2.14 5.42 -5.84
CA ARG A 131 -2.84 5.52 -4.55
C ARG A 131 -4.24 4.91 -4.64
N ILE A 132 -5.02 5.27 -5.65
CA ILE A 132 -6.40 4.78 -5.83
C ILE A 132 -6.40 3.25 -5.94
N VAL A 133 -5.55 2.68 -6.78
CA VAL A 133 -5.47 1.22 -6.96
C VAL A 133 -5.16 0.51 -5.64
N ILE A 134 -4.17 0.98 -4.88
CA ILE A 134 -3.80 0.34 -3.60
C ILE A 134 -4.92 0.47 -2.58
N LEU A 135 -5.59 1.63 -2.49
CA LEU A 135 -6.71 1.82 -1.58
C LEU A 135 -7.92 0.96 -1.95
N ILE A 136 -8.22 0.79 -3.24
CA ILE A 136 -9.26 -0.13 -3.72
C ILE A 136 -8.93 -1.56 -3.28
N VAL A 137 -7.71 -2.03 -3.56
CA VAL A 137 -7.29 -3.39 -3.19
C VAL A 137 -7.37 -3.60 -1.67
N GLY A 138 -6.85 -2.68 -0.87
CA GLY A 138 -6.95 -2.77 0.59
C GLY A 138 -8.39 -2.73 1.09
N GLY A 139 -9.25 -1.91 0.49
CA GLY A 139 -10.68 -1.86 0.77
C GLY A 139 -11.38 -3.20 0.48
N LEU A 140 -11.06 -3.85 -0.65
CA LEU A 140 -11.58 -5.17 -0.99
C LEU A 140 -11.16 -6.23 0.04
N ILE A 141 -9.90 -6.22 0.49
CA ILE A 141 -9.42 -7.16 1.50
C ILE A 141 -10.17 -6.96 2.84
N ILE A 142 -10.45 -5.71 3.21
CA ILE A 142 -11.26 -5.39 4.40
C ILE A 142 -12.70 -5.90 4.24
N LEU A 143 -13.34 -5.68 3.08
CA LEU A 143 -14.68 -6.18 2.81
C LEU A 143 -14.76 -7.70 2.87
N GLN A 144 -13.77 -8.38 2.29
CA GLN A 144 -13.66 -9.85 2.36
C GLN A 144 -13.53 -10.34 3.81
N THR A 145 -12.76 -9.63 4.63
CA THR A 145 -12.61 -9.92 6.07
C THR A 145 -13.94 -9.79 6.83
N LEU A 146 -14.78 -8.83 6.42
CA LEU A 146 -16.13 -8.65 6.97
C LEU A 146 -17.12 -9.73 6.50
N GLY A 147 -16.72 -10.62 5.59
CA GLY A 147 -17.59 -11.63 4.99
C GLY A 147 -18.47 -11.08 3.86
N ILE A 148 -18.19 -9.87 3.37
CA ILE A 148 -18.89 -9.29 2.23
C ILE A 148 -18.29 -9.87 0.95
N SER A 149 -19.15 -10.36 0.05
CA SER A 149 -18.70 -10.89 -1.24
C SER A 149 -18.09 -9.76 -2.08
N ILE A 150 -16.81 -9.91 -2.42
CA ILE A 150 -16.09 -8.96 -3.26
C ILE A 150 -16.22 -9.26 -4.76
N THR A 151 -16.72 -10.44 -5.13
CA THR A 151 -16.86 -10.87 -6.52
C THR A 151 -17.65 -9.88 -7.37
N PRO A 152 -18.82 -9.35 -6.94
CA PRO A 152 -19.56 -8.37 -7.73
C PRO A 152 -18.78 -7.08 -7.97
N ILE A 153 -18.00 -6.64 -6.97
CA ILE A 153 -17.19 -5.42 -7.07
C ILE A 153 -16.03 -5.63 -8.04
N ILE A 154 -15.33 -6.76 -7.95
CA ILE A 154 -14.26 -7.12 -8.89
C ILE A 154 -14.81 -7.24 -10.31
N THR A 155 -15.97 -7.87 -10.49
CA THR A 155 -16.63 -7.96 -11.80
C THR A 155 -16.96 -6.58 -12.35
N ALA A 156 -17.54 -5.69 -11.54
CA ALA A 156 -17.84 -4.31 -11.95
C ALA A 156 -16.58 -3.52 -12.30
N LEU A 157 -15.50 -3.63 -11.52
CA LEU A 157 -14.21 -3.02 -11.83
C LEU A 157 -13.59 -3.59 -13.11
N GLY A 158 -13.73 -4.89 -13.35
CA GLY A 158 -13.28 -5.55 -14.57
C GLY A 158 -14.01 -5.03 -15.82
N VAL A 159 -15.35 -5.01 -15.77
CA VAL A 159 -16.18 -4.46 -16.87
C VAL A 159 -15.92 -2.97 -17.07
N GLY A 160 -15.79 -2.20 -15.98
CA GLY A 160 -15.43 -0.79 -16.04
C GLY A 160 -14.04 -0.56 -16.63
N GLY A 161 -13.07 -1.41 -16.32
CA GLY A 161 -11.73 -1.38 -16.92
C GLY A 161 -11.75 -1.63 -18.42
N ILE A 162 -12.59 -2.55 -18.89
CA ILE A 162 -12.82 -2.79 -20.32
C ILE A 162 -13.42 -1.54 -20.97
N ALA A 163 -14.43 -0.92 -20.37
CA ALA A 163 -15.02 0.31 -20.89
C ALA A 163 -14.00 1.45 -21.03
N VAL A 164 -13.12 1.62 -20.03
CA VAL A 164 -12.01 2.60 -20.09
C VAL A 164 -10.99 2.22 -21.18
N ALA A 165 -10.64 0.94 -21.32
CA ALA A 165 -9.72 0.48 -22.35
C ALA A 165 -10.27 0.73 -23.77
N LEU A 166 -11.57 0.50 -23.99
CA LEU A 166 -12.23 0.81 -25.25
C LEU A 166 -12.25 2.32 -25.53
N ALA A 167 -12.51 3.14 -24.50
CA ALA A 167 -12.46 4.60 -24.65
C ALA A 167 -11.06 5.12 -24.99
N LEU A 168 -10.00 4.41 -24.59
CA LEU A 168 -8.60 4.77 -24.87
C LEU A 168 -8.01 4.04 -26.08
N GLN A 169 -8.79 3.21 -26.77
CA GLN A 169 -8.32 2.33 -27.84
C GLN A 169 -7.57 3.09 -28.94
N ASP A 170 -8.13 4.19 -29.44
CA ASP A 170 -7.51 4.99 -30.51
C ASP A 170 -6.20 5.64 -30.05
N THR A 171 -6.16 6.11 -28.80
CA THR A 171 -4.94 6.72 -28.24
C THR A 171 -3.81 5.69 -28.12
N LEU A 172 -4.12 4.49 -27.63
CA LEU A 172 -3.15 3.39 -27.55
C LEU A 172 -2.71 2.94 -28.94
N SER A 173 -3.63 2.84 -29.90
CA SER A 173 -3.32 2.48 -31.29
C SER A 173 -2.32 3.46 -31.92
N ASN A 174 -2.56 4.77 -31.76
CA ASN A 174 -1.66 5.81 -32.26
C ASN A 174 -0.29 5.78 -31.58
N LEU A 175 -0.25 5.52 -30.26
CA LEU A 175 1.00 5.38 -29.52
C LEU A 175 1.84 4.20 -30.03
N PHE A 176 1.23 3.03 -30.21
CA PHE A 176 1.92 1.86 -30.74
C PHE A 176 2.37 2.04 -32.18
N SER A 177 1.59 2.74 -33.00
CA SER A 177 1.96 3.10 -34.37
C SER A 177 3.21 3.98 -34.39
N GLY A 178 3.26 5.00 -33.51
CA GLY A 178 4.45 5.85 -33.34
C GLY A 178 5.68 5.06 -32.87
N PHE A 179 5.52 4.19 -31.87
CA PHE A 179 6.61 3.32 -31.41
C PHE A 179 7.10 2.38 -32.51
N TYR A 180 6.19 1.80 -33.29
CA TYR A 180 6.51 0.90 -34.39
C TYR A 180 7.32 1.61 -35.48
N ILE A 181 6.95 2.83 -35.87
CA ILE A 181 7.70 3.65 -36.84
C ILE A 181 9.13 3.90 -36.33
N LEU A 182 9.28 4.28 -35.05
CA LEU A 182 10.58 4.51 -34.43
C LEU A 182 11.44 3.23 -34.37
N ALA A 183 10.83 2.10 -34.03
CA ALA A 183 11.51 0.81 -33.90
C ALA A 183 11.91 0.24 -35.27
N SER A 184 11.04 0.36 -36.27
CA SER A 184 11.28 -0.16 -37.63
C SER A 184 12.31 0.67 -38.39
N ARG A 185 12.54 1.94 -37.98
CA ARG A 185 13.40 2.92 -38.68
C ARG A 185 13.07 3.07 -40.17
N GLN A 186 11.84 2.76 -40.56
CA GLN A 186 11.37 2.83 -41.94
C GLN A 186 11.32 4.26 -42.46
N VAL A 187 11.21 5.24 -41.57
CA VAL A 187 11.21 6.67 -41.87
C VAL A 187 12.25 7.36 -40.98
N ARG A 188 13.09 8.20 -41.58
CA ARG A 188 14.07 9.05 -40.90
C ARG A 188 13.69 10.51 -41.06
N THR A 189 14.20 11.34 -40.14
CA THR A 189 14.05 12.79 -40.25
C THR A 189 14.74 13.28 -41.53
N GLY A 190 13.98 13.93 -42.42
CA GLY A 190 14.44 14.43 -43.71
C GLY A 190 14.05 13.56 -44.91
N ASP A 191 13.43 12.40 -44.67
CA ASP A 191 12.85 11.60 -45.76
C ASP A 191 11.57 12.28 -46.27
N TYR A 192 11.41 12.36 -47.60
CA TYR A 192 10.14 12.74 -48.22
C TYR A 192 9.20 11.53 -48.18
N VAL A 193 8.05 11.70 -47.54
CA VAL A 193 7.09 10.62 -47.30
C VAL A 193 5.76 10.98 -47.95
N ARG A 194 5.18 10.01 -48.65
CA ARG A 194 3.83 10.11 -49.21
C ARG A 194 2.94 9.08 -48.55
N LEU A 195 1.87 9.55 -47.92
CA LEU A 195 0.87 8.71 -47.28
C LEU A 195 -0.24 8.34 -48.28
N ASP A 196 -0.87 7.20 -48.09
CA ASP A 196 -2.00 6.73 -48.90
C ASP A 196 -3.22 7.67 -48.82
N THR A 197 -3.29 8.48 -47.77
CA THR A 197 -4.29 9.54 -47.58
C THR A 197 -4.11 10.75 -48.51
N GLY A 198 -3.03 10.78 -49.30
CA GLY A 198 -2.73 11.87 -50.25
C GLY A 198 -1.91 13.01 -49.67
N TYR A 199 -1.57 12.97 -48.37
CA TYR A 199 -0.62 13.91 -47.77
C TYR A 199 0.83 13.50 -48.13
N GLU A 200 1.63 14.44 -48.61
CA GLU A 200 3.04 14.23 -48.99
C GLU A 200 3.92 15.41 -48.52
N GLY A 201 5.17 15.12 -48.14
CA GLY A 201 6.13 16.11 -47.64
C GLY A 201 7.42 15.50 -47.12
#